data_AF-Q4D3V9-F1
#
_entry.id   AF-Q4D3V9-F1
#
_cell.length_a   1.000
_cell.length_b   1.000
_cell.length_c   1.000
_cell.angle_alpha   90.00
_cell.angle_beta   90.00
_cell.angle_gamma   90.00
#
_symmetry.space_group_name_H-M   'P 1'
#
loop_
_entity.id
_entity.type
_entity.pdbx_description
1 polymer ?
#
loop_
_entity_poly.entity_id
_entity_poly.type
_entity_poly.pdbx_seq_one_letter_code
_entity_poly.pdbx_strand_id
1 'polypeptide(L)'
;MLSRGVLLRSMSGLKLPPSLQRWFHWYPRRGGEFLGDMLAGHNLFIADIPRKFDAQHARHFSLVESLCITPLFTLTMVHYFSSFFLHPKRWQMIPVLMTELARKTETQQQWMSVMEKKSPTDVVVWRASMSLMQIVLFPACLLLSSLTPQMMHAMLERTNHIVHQKLACINKDAPPFVQKYMDEAREAEAFHSQQLCITTDYLAALLIVLLVLYLTS
;
A
#
# COMPACT_ATOMS: atom_id res chain seq x y z
N MET A 1 -1.67 25.95 0.55
CA MET A 1 -2.08 25.35 1.85
C MET A 1 -0.85 25.26 2.73
N LEU A 2 -0.98 25.70 3.99
CA LEU A 2 0.12 25.86 4.95
C LEU A 2 0.74 24.49 5.26
N SER A 3 2.05 24.33 5.03
CA SER A 3 2.75 23.08 5.34
C SER A 3 2.62 22.77 6.84
N ARG A 4 2.86 21.51 7.23
CA ARG A 4 2.83 21.05 8.63
C ARG A 4 3.59 22.00 9.57
N GLY A 5 4.72 22.56 9.11
CA GLY A 5 5.51 23.53 9.86
C GLY A 5 4.82 24.89 10.05
N VAL A 6 4.06 25.34 9.06
CA VAL A 6 3.33 26.62 9.14
C VAL A 6 2.06 26.49 9.97
N LEU A 7 1.34 25.37 9.89
CA LEU A 7 0.19 25.07 10.75
C LEU A 7 0.62 24.91 12.22
N LEU A 8 1.71 24.18 12.49
CA LEU A 8 2.24 24.05 13.85
C LEU A 8 2.80 25.37 14.39
N ARG A 9 3.43 26.22 13.56
CA ARG A 9 3.87 27.56 14.00
C ARG A 9 2.70 28.51 14.25
N SER A 10 1.67 28.54 13.39
CA SER A 10 0.53 29.42 13.62
C SER A 10 -0.33 28.97 14.81
N MET A 11 -0.31 27.67 15.14
CA MET A 11 -0.97 27.12 16.33
C MET A 11 -0.07 27.06 17.56
N SER A 12 1.15 27.61 17.54
CA SER A 12 2.09 27.54 18.67
C SER A 12 1.55 28.15 19.98
N GLY A 13 0.51 28.98 19.92
CA GLY A 13 -0.23 29.49 21.09
C GLY A 13 -1.56 28.77 21.41
N LEU A 14 -2.06 27.89 20.53
CA LEU A 14 -3.31 27.18 20.74
C LEU A 14 -3.00 25.79 21.30
N LYS A 15 -3.26 25.58 22.60
CA LYS A 15 -3.24 24.25 23.21
C LYS A 15 -4.32 23.40 22.53
N LEU A 16 -3.92 22.63 21.51
CA LEU A 16 -4.78 21.63 20.89
C LEU A 16 -5.25 20.64 21.96
N PRO A 17 -6.53 20.25 21.95
CA PRO A 17 -7.05 19.17 22.78
C PRO A 17 -6.15 17.92 22.69
N PRO A 18 -5.95 17.17 23.79
CA PRO A 18 -5.12 15.97 23.80
C PRO A 18 -5.51 14.93 22.73
N SER A 19 -6.81 14.86 22.38
CA SER A 19 -7.33 14.01 21.31
C SER A 19 -6.80 14.42 19.92
N LEU A 20 -6.80 15.71 19.61
CA LEU A 20 -6.27 16.23 18.35
C LEU A 20 -4.74 16.06 18.28
N GLN A 21 -4.02 16.30 19.38
CA GLN A 21 -2.58 16.01 19.43
C GLN A 21 -2.29 14.53 19.15
N ARG A 22 -3.04 13.63 19.80
CA ARG A 22 -2.91 12.19 19.59
C ARG A 22 -3.22 11.80 18.13
N TRP A 23 -4.24 12.41 17.53
CA TRP A 23 -4.58 12.23 16.12
C TRP A 23 -3.46 12.71 15.18
N PHE A 24 -2.89 13.91 15.41
CA PHE A 24 -1.76 14.44 14.64
C PHE A 24 -0.46 13.64 14.81
N HIS A 25 -0.29 12.92 15.92
CA HIS A 25 0.79 11.95 16.07
C HIS A 25 0.52 10.67 15.29
N TRP A 26 -0.74 10.28 15.16
CA TRP A 26 -1.12 9.08 14.43
C TRP A 26 -1.05 9.29 12.91
N TYR A 27 -1.47 10.46 12.44
CA TYR A 27 -1.52 10.81 11.03
C TYR A 27 -0.23 11.51 10.53
N PRO A 28 0.30 11.19 9.33
CA PRO A 28 -0.09 10.08 8.46
C PRO A 28 0.71 8.79 8.68
N ARG A 29 1.87 8.89 9.36
CA ARG A 29 2.86 7.82 9.46
C ARG A 29 2.37 6.63 10.26
N ARG A 30 2.01 6.81 11.54
CA ARG A 30 1.63 5.68 12.41
C ARG A 30 0.34 4.98 11.95
N GLY A 31 -0.60 5.75 11.39
CA GLY A 31 -1.82 5.20 10.80
C GLY A 31 -1.51 4.33 9.58
N GLY A 32 -0.62 4.80 8.70
CA GLY A 32 -0.15 4.00 7.58
C GLY A 32 0.64 2.77 8.05
N GLU A 33 1.54 2.92 9.01
CA GLU A 33 2.30 1.81 9.58
C GLU A 33 1.38 0.75 10.20
N PHE A 34 0.36 1.17 10.95
CA PHE A 34 -0.66 0.29 11.50
C PHE A 34 -1.40 -0.49 10.41
N LEU A 35 -1.84 0.20 9.35
CA LEU A 35 -2.50 -0.48 8.22
C LEU A 35 -1.53 -1.42 7.49
N GLY A 36 -0.26 -1.05 7.34
CA GLY A 36 0.76 -1.88 6.71
C GLY A 36 1.04 -3.15 7.53
N ASP A 37 1.14 -3.03 8.85
CA ASP A 37 1.28 -4.16 9.76
C ASP A 37 0.02 -5.05 9.72
N MET A 38 -1.18 -4.48 9.59
CA MET A 38 -2.42 -5.26 9.39
C MET A 38 -2.41 -6.04 8.07
N LEU A 39 -1.96 -5.44 6.96
CA LEU A 39 -1.89 -6.12 5.65
C LEU A 39 -0.80 -7.21 5.60
N ALA A 40 0.35 -6.96 6.23
CA ALA A 40 1.46 -7.90 6.29
C ALA A 40 1.20 -9.10 7.24
N GLY A 41 0.07 -9.15 7.92
CA GLY A 41 -0.28 -10.19 8.88
C GLY A 41 0.24 -9.90 10.29
N HIS A 42 -0.67 -10.05 11.26
CA HIS A 42 -0.45 -9.78 12.69
C HIS A 42 0.82 -10.47 13.22
N ASN A 43 1.63 -9.73 14.00
CA ASN A 43 2.82 -10.06 14.81
C ASN A 43 3.59 -11.37 14.59
N LEU A 44 2.94 -12.52 14.40
CA LEU A 44 3.56 -13.81 14.09
C LEU A 44 4.43 -13.75 12.83
N PHE A 45 3.94 -13.23 11.70
CA PHE A 45 4.79 -13.12 10.50
C PHE A 45 5.87 -12.06 10.67
N ILE A 46 5.54 -10.92 11.29
CA ILE A 46 6.50 -9.85 11.58
C ILE A 46 7.61 -10.35 12.51
N ALA A 47 7.31 -11.25 13.45
CA ALA A 47 8.29 -11.87 14.35
C ALA A 47 9.03 -13.06 13.74
N ASP A 48 8.41 -13.80 12.82
CA ASP A 48 9.01 -14.99 12.22
C ASP A 48 10.10 -14.62 11.20
N ILE A 49 11.28 -15.21 11.30
CA ILE A 49 12.42 -14.91 10.42
C ILE A 49 12.59 -16.08 9.45
N PRO A 50 12.09 -15.97 8.21
CA PRO A 50 12.11 -17.07 7.27
C PRO A 50 13.53 -17.30 6.76
N ARG A 51 14.27 -18.24 7.37
CA ARG A 51 15.61 -18.60 6.88
C ARG A 51 15.56 -19.50 5.64
N LYS A 52 14.49 -20.28 5.51
CA LYS A 52 14.26 -21.21 4.40
C LYS A 52 12.93 -20.87 3.74
N PHE A 53 12.92 -20.87 2.42
CA PHE A 53 11.69 -20.71 1.65
C PHE A 53 10.86 -21.99 1.66
N ASP A 54 9.54 -21.85 1.81
CA ASP A 54 8.58 -22.93 1.57
C ASP A 54 7.26 -22.41 0.97
N ALA A 55 6.33 -23.33 0.71
CA ALA A 55 5.03 -23.00 0.12
C ALA A 55 4.13 -22.13 1.03
N GLN A 56 4.30 -22.20 2.35
CA GLN A 56 3.54 -21.36 3.28
C GLN A 56 4.01 -19.91 3.17
N HIS A 57 5.32 -19.69 3.08
CA HIS A 57 5.88 -18.37 2.79
C HIS A 57 5.39 -17.85 1.44
N ALA A 58 5.41 -18.67 0.38
CA ALA A 58 4.90 -18.29 -0.94
C ALA A 58 3.44 -17.79 -0.87
N ARG A 59 2.59 -18.54 -0.15
CA ARG A 59 1.18 -18.18 0.05
C ARG A 59 1.05 -16.85 0.78
N HIS A 60 1.82 -16.66 1.85
CA HIS A 60 1.79 -15.43 2.63
C HIS A 60 2.29 -14.22 1.83
N PHE A 61 3.45 -14.31 1.17
CA PHE A 61 3.95 -13.23 0.31
C PHE A 61 2.95 -12.89 -0.80
N SER A 62 2.31 -13.90 -1.40
CA SER A 62 1.26 -13.65 -2.40
C SER A 62 0.05 -12.92 -1.81
N LEU A 63 -0.30 -13.21 -0.54
CA LEU A 63 -1.39 -12.54 0.18
C LEU A 63 -1.10 -11.06 0.31
N VAL A 64 0.04 -10.76 0.94
CA VAL A 64 0.49 -9.38 1.19
C VAL A 64 0.58 -8.61 -0.11
N GLU A 65 1.14 -9.21 -1.15
CA GLU A 65 1.31 -8.54 -2.43
C GLU A 65 -0.03 -8.18 -3.10
N SER A 66 -0.98 -9.10 -3.14
CA SER A 66 -2.31 -8.80 -3.67
C SER A 66 -3.04 -7.75 -2.86
N LEU A 67 -2.82 -7.71 -1.54
CA LEU A 67 -3.42 -6.71 -0.67
C LEU A 67 -2.82 -5.31 -0.91
N CYS A 68 -1.64 -5.19 -1.51
CA CYS A 68 -1.06 -3.91 -1.95
C CYS A 68 -1.54 -3.44 -3.34
N ILE A 69 -2.01 -4.35 -4.20
CA ILE A 69 -2.46 -4.02 -5.57
C ILE A 69 -3.63 -3.03 -5.54
N THR A 70 -4.65 -3.27 -4.72
CA THR A 70 -5.83 -2.39 -4.63
C THR A 70 -5.47 -0.97 -4.13
N PRO A 71 -4.70 -0.79 -3.04
CA PRO A 71 -4.15 0.50 -2.65
C PRO A 71 -3.39 1.24 -3.76
N LEU A 72 -2.50 0.56 -4.50
CA LEU A 72 -1.74 1.18 -5.60
C LEU A 72 -2.64 1.64 -6.74
N PHE A 73 -3.60 0.80 -7.11
CA PHE A 73 -4.53 1.13 -8.18
C PHE A 73 -5.41 2.34 -7.79
N THR A 74 -5.94 2.35 -6.57
CA THR A 74 -6.76 3.48 -6.09
C THR A 74 -5.95 4.77 -5.91
N LEU A 75 -4.70 4.70 -5.45
CA LEU A 75 -3.80 5.87 -5.42
C LEU A 75 -3.54 6.41 -6.82
N THR A 76 -3.32 5.54 -7.81
CA THR A 76 -3.15 5.95 -9.21
C THR A 76 -4.38 6.73 -9.70
N MET A 77 -5.59 6.23 -9.43
CA MET A 77 -6.84 6.93 -9.79
C MET A 77 -6.93 8.30 -9.11
N VAL A 78 -6.65 8.39 -7.81
CA VAL A 78 -6.68 9.65 -7.07
C VAL A 78 -5.70 10.67 -7.64
N HIS A 79 -4.47 10.25 -7.94
CA HIS A 79 -3.44 11.13 -8.50
C HIS A 79 -3.76 11.53 -9.94
N TYR A 80 -4.39 10.63 -10.72
CA TYR A 80 -4.94 10.95 -12.03
C TYR A 80 -5.96 12.08 -11.94
N PHE A 81 -7.00 11.95 -11.10
CA PHE A 81 -7.98 13.02 -10.93
C PHE A 81 -7.37 14.31 -10.39
N SER A 82 -6.46 14.22 -9.42
CA SER A 82 -5.75 15.38 -8.87
C SER A 82 -4.98 16.16 -9.94
N SER A 83 -4.58 15.51 -11.04
CA SER A 83 -3.88 16.17 -12.15
C SER A 83 -4.76 17.18 -12.90
N PHE A 84 -6.09 17.10 -12.74
CA PHE A 84 -7.06 18.03 -13.32
C PHE A 84 -7.54 19.11 -12.34
N PHE A 85 -7.13 19.03 -11.06
CA PHE A 85 -7.62 19.91 -10.01
C PHE A 85 -6.49 20.70 -9.34
N LEU A 86 -6.29 20.54 -8.03
CA LEU A 86 -5.43 21.41 -7.23
C LEU A 86 -3.95 21.10 -7.43
N HIS A 87 -3.62 19.92 -7.93
CA HIS A 87 -2.24 19.45 -8.01
C HIS A 87 -1.90 18.81 -9.37
N PRO A 88 -1.85 19.61 -10.45
CA PRO A 88 -1.56 19.11 -11.80
C PRO A 88 -0.27 18.31 -11.88
N LYS A 89 0.79 18.71 -11.18
CA LYS A 89 2.10 18.02 -11.17
C LYS A 89 2.05 16.57 -10.66
N ARG A 90 0.94 16.11 -10.05
CA ARG A 90 0.80 14.73 -9.61
C ARG A 90 0.80 13.71 -10.73
N TRP A 91 0.59 14.15 -11.98
CA TRP A 91 0.74 13.28 -13.15
C TRP A 91 2.10 12.57 -13.17
N GLN A 92 3.15 13.17 -12.61
CA GLN A 92 4.50 12.61 -12.56
C GLN A 92 4.61 11.32 -11.73
N MET A 93 3.69 11.10 -10.78
CA MET A 93 3.68 9.88 -9.97
C MET A 93 2.99 8.71 -10.68
N ILE A 94 2.11 8.99 -11.66
CA ILE A 94 1.31 7.97 -12.33
C ILE A 94 2.19 6.89 -12.98
N PRO A 95 3.25 7.22 -13.75
CA PRO A 95 4.11 6.19 -14.33
C PRO A 95 4.80 5.31 -13.29
N VAL A 96 5.21 5.89 -12.15
CA VAL A 96 5.89 5.15 -11.08
C VAL A 96 4.94 4.16 -10.42
N LEU A 97 3.72 4.61 -10.08
CA LEU A 97 2.69 3.76 -9.48
C LEU A 97 2.22 2.66 -10.43
N MET A 98 2.09 2.96 -11.72
CA MET A 98 1.75 1.97 -12.74
C MET A 98 2.86 0.94 -12.93
N THR A 99 4.13 1.37 -12.84
CA THR A 99 5.28 0.47 -12.89
C THR A 99 5.30 -0.47 -11.69
N GLU A 100 5.07 0.06 -10.48
CA GLU A 100 4.96 -0.77 -9.28
C GLU A 100 3.79 -1.76 -9.42
N LEU A 101 2.61 -1.29 -9.82
CA LEU A 101 1.42 -2.14 -10.04
C LEU A 101 1.71 -3.29 -11.02
N ALA A 102 2.40 -2.99 -12.13
CA ALA A 102 2.78 -3.99 -13.12
C ALA A 102 3.74 -5.03 -12.54
N ARG A 103 4.78 -4.60 -11.82
CA ARG A 103 5.74 -5.48 -11.14
C ARG A 103 5.04 -6.36 -10.11
N LYS A 104 4.20 -5.77 -9.26
CA LYS A 104 3.42 -6.52 -8.25
C LYS A 104 2.52 -7.58 -8.88
N THR A 105 1.92 -7.26 -10.03
CA THR A 105 1.08 -8.20 -10.79
C THR A 105 1.91 -9.34 -11.39
N GLU A 106 3.09 -9.05 -11.95
CA GLU A 106 4.04 -10.07 -12.44
C GLU A 106 4.49 -10.99 -11.31
N THR A 107 4.91 -10.43 -10.18
CA THR A 107 5.30 -11.18 -8.98
C THR A 107 4.16 -12.05 -8.46
N GLN A 108 2.92 -11.55 -8.49
CA GLN A 108 1.76 -12.35 -8.11
C GLN A 108 1.59 -13.59 -8.99
N GLN A 109 1.80 -13.47 -10.31
CA GLN A 109 1.79 -14.63 -11.20
C GLN A 109 2.92 -15.63 -10.89
N GLN A 110 4.10 -15.13 -10.53
CA GLN A 110 5.23 -15.98 -10.13
C GLN A 110 4.94 -16.72 -8.82
N TRP A 111 4.33 -16.07 -7.83
CA TRP A 111 3.88 -16.73 -6.60
C TRP A 111 2.85 -17.82 -6.88
N MET A 112 1.87 -17.55 -7.74
CA MET A 112 0.87 -18.55 -8.15
C MET A 112 1.54 -19.74 -8.83
N SER A 113 2.54 -19.51 -9.68
CA SER A 113 3.28 -20.58 -10.37
C SER A 113 4.06 -21.47 -9.39
N VAL A 114 4.59 -20.91 -8.30
CA VAL A 114 5.23 -21.69 -7.22
C VAL A 114 4.21 -22.57 -6.50
N MET A 115 3.03 -22.03 -6.18
CA MET A 115 1.96 -22.78 -5.52
C MET A 115 1.36 -23.87 -6.43
N GLU A 116 1.23 -23.59 -7.73
CA GLU A 116 0.58 -24.48 -8.71
C GLU A 116 1.36 -25.78 -8.89
N LYS A 117 2.69 -25.71 -8.84
CA LYS A 117 3.58 -26.89 -8.86
C LYS A 117 3.31 -27.86 -7.69
N LYS A 118 2.76 -27.37 -6.58
CA LYS A 118 2.45 -28.18 -5.40
C LYS A 118 0.99 -28.65 -5.40
N SER A 119 0.06 -27.76 -5.74
CA SER A 119 -1.38 -28.03 -5.70
C SER A 119 -2.14 -27.13 -6.67
N PRO A 120 -2.46 -27.61 -7.90
CA PRO A 120 -3.16 -26.81 -8.89
C PRO A 120 -4.56 -26.36 -8.45
N THR A 121 -5.29 -27.22 -7.72
CA THR A 121 -6.63 -26.91 -7.22
C THR A 121 -6.61 -25.80 -6.17
N ASP A 122 -5.63 -25.81 -5.27
CA ASP A 122 -5.51 -24.78 -4.23
C ASP A 122 -5.23 -23.42 -4.86
N VAL A 123 -4.48 -23.36 -5.96
CA VAL A 123 -4.21 -22.10 -6.68
C VAL A 123 -5.47 -21.49 -7.27
N VAL A 124 -6.42 -22.29 -7.77
CA VAL A 124 -7.69 -21.75 -8.29
C VAL A 124 -8.50 -21.11 -7.16
N VAL A 125 -8.66 -21.81 -6.04
CA VAL A 125 -9.35 -21.29 -4.85
C VAL A 125 -8.66 -20.04 -4.32
N TRP A 126 -7.34 -20.04 -4.33
CA TRP A 126 -6.53 -18.91 -3.88
C TRP A 126 -6.70 -17.69 -4.79
N ARG A 127 -6.65 -17.85 -6.12
CA ARG A 127 -6.93 -16.76 -7.07
C ARG A 127 -8.31 -16.16 -6.84
N ALA A 128 -9.35 -17.00 -6.73
CA ALA A 128 -10.71 -16.55 -6.48
C ALA A 128 -10.83 -15.77 -5.15
N SER A 129 -10.18 -16.26 -4.10
CA SER A 129 -10.16 -15.60 -2.79
C SER A 129 -9.51 -14.21 -2.87
N MET A 130 -8.41 -14.10 -3.60
CA MET A 130 -7.65 -12.86 -3.75
C MET A 130 -8.40 -11.83 -4.59
N SER A 131 -9.02 -12.27 -5.70
CA SER A 131 -9.92 -11.43 -6.49
C SER A 131 -11.09 -10.92 -5.67
N LEU A 132 -11.71 -11.78 -4.84
CA LEU A 132 -12.81 -11.38 -3.96
C LEU A 132 -12.35 -10.32 -2.95
N MET A 133 -11.18 -10.52 -2.30
CA MET A 133 -10.62 -9.53 -1.37
C MET A 133 -10.38 -8.18 -2.06
N GLN A 134 -9.83 -8.16 -3.28
CA GLN A 134 -9.61 -6.93 -4.02
C GLN A 134 -10.92 -6.18 -4.30
N ILE A 135 -11.97 -6.89 -4.71
CA ILE A 135 -13.30 -6.31 -4.97
C ILE A 135 -13.90 -5.71 -3.69
N VAL A 136 -13.84 -6.46 -2.59
CA VAL A 136 -14.41 -6.03 -1.29
C VAL A 136 -13.65 -4.82 -0.72
N LEU A 137 -12.32 -4.79 -0.85
CA LEU A 137 -11.49 -3.71 -0.31
C LEU A 137 -11.49 -2.45 -1.18
N PHE A 138 -11.84 -2.55 -2.47
CA PHE A 138 -11.72 -1.46 -3.42
C PHE A 138 -12.42 -0.15 -2.98
N PRO A 139 -13.70 -0.14 -2.55
CA PRO A 139 -14.36 1.10 -2.15
C PRO A 139 -13.70 1.75 -0.93
N ALA A 140 -13.31 0.94 0.06
CA ALA A 140 -12.65 1.43 1.27
C ALA A 140 -11.27 2.02 0.94
N CYS A 141 -10.46 1.31 0.14
CA CYS A 141 -9.16 1.81 -0.30
C CYS A 141 -9.29 3.07 -1.16
N LEU A 142 -10.32 3.17 -2.02
CA LEU A 142 -10.55 4.34 -2.85
C LEU A 142 -10.84 5.58 -1.99
N LEU A 143 -11.71 5.45 -0.98
CA LEU A 143 -12.00 6.52 -0.03
C LEU A 143 -10.77 6.90 0.82
N LEU A 144 -10.00 5.92 1.29
CA LEU A 144 -8.78 6.19 2.06
C LEU A 144 -7.70 6.87 1.21
N SER A 145 -7.51 6.42 -0.03
CA SER A 145 -6.58 7.04 -0.99
C SER A 145 -7.01 8.48 -1.32
N SER A 146 -8.30 8.74 -1.44
CA SER A 146 -8.80 10.07 -1.81
C SER A 146 -8.72 11.05 -0.63
N LEU A 147 -9.10 10.62 0.57
CA LEU A 147 -9.13 11.48 1.77
C LEU A 147 -7.73 11.64 2.40
N THR A 148 -6.93 10.57 2.33
CA THR A 148 -5.66 10.46 3.06
C THR A 148 -4.54 9.79 2.22
N PRO A 149 -4.19 10.34 1.05
CA PRO A 149 -3.17 9.75 0.17
C PRO A 149 -1.82 9.53 0.85
N GLN A 150 -1.40 10.43 1.75
CA GLN A 150 -0.16 10.30 2.51
C GLN A 150 -0.16 9.10 3.46
N MET A 151 -1.33 8.72 4.01
CA MET A 151 -1.46 7.56 4.88
C MET A 151 -1.38 6.26 4.07
N MET A 152 -1.95 6.26 2.86
CA MET A 152 -1.84 5.14 1.93
C MET A 152 -0.41 4.96 1.42
N HIS A 153 0.32 6.05 1.15
CA HIS A 153 1.76 5.96 0.87
C HIS A 153 2.55 5.43 2.07
N ALA A 154 2.26 5.87 3.30
CA ALA A 154 2.90 5.33 4.51
C ALA A 154 2.62 3.83 4.70
N MET A 155 1.39 3.38 4.39
CA MET A 155 1.02 1.97 4.43
C MET A 155 1.80 1.13 3.41
N LEU A 156 1.92 1.62 2.18
CA LEU A 156 2.68 0.93 1.14
C LEU A 156 4.19 0.94 1.42
N GLU A 157 4.74 2.06 1.90
CA GLU A 157 6.12 2.14 2.39
C GLU A 157 6.36 1.06 3.45
N ARG A 158 5.51 1.00 4.48
CA ARG A 158 5.64 0.01 5.56
C ARG A 158 5.54 -1.42 5.05
N THR A 159 4.60 -1.69 4.15
CA THR A 159 4.39 -3.05 3.65
C THR A 159 5.58 -3.50 2.79
N ASN A 160 6.07 -2.63 1.90
CA ASN A 160 7.26 -2.88 1.09
C ASN A 160 8.51 -3.07 1.97
N HIS A 161 8.65 -2.29 3.06
CA HIS A 161 9.71 -2.48 4.04
C HIS A 161 9.68 -3.89 4.68
N ILE A 162 8.51 -4.33 5.14
CA ILE A 162 8.34 -5.66 5.73
C ILE A 162 8.68 -6.74 4.72
N VAL A 163 8.15 -6.64 3.50
CA VAL A 163 8.44 -7.58 2.40
C VAL A 163 9.94 -7.65 2.14
N HIS A 164 10.60 -6.51 1.95
CA HIS A 164 12.04 -6.43 1.72
C HIS A 164 12.83 -7.14 2.83
N GLN A 165 12.56 -6.79 4.09
CA GLN A 165 13.25 -7.40 5.24
C GLN A 165 13.05 -8.91 5.30
N LYS A 166 11.84 -9.39 5.03
CA LYS A 166 11.52 -10.82 5.09
C LYS A 166 12.21 -11.59 3.98
N LEU A 167 12.19 -11.08 2.75
CA LEU A 167 12.87 -11.72 1.64
C LEU A 167 14.40 -11.73 1.84
N ALA A 168 14.97 -10.65 2.39
CA ALA A 168 16.40 -10.58 2.71
C ALA A 168 16.87 -11.62 3.74
N CYS A 169 15.96 -12.16 4.55
CA CYS A 169 16.27 -13.21 5.52
C CYS A 169 16.37 -14.62 4.89
N ILE A 170 15.79 -14.82 3.70
CA ILE A 170 15.71 -16.13 3.05
C ILE A 170 17.07 -16.43 2.41
N ASN A 171 17.75 -17.46 2.90
CA ASN A 171 19.06 -17.87 2.37
C ASN A 171 19.09 -19.29 1.82
N LYS A 172 17.95 -20.00 1.82
CA LYS A 172 17.80 -21.36 1.31
C LYS A 172 16.51 -21.51 0.51
N ASP A 173 16.62 -22.23 -0.60
CA ASP A 173 15.51 -22.65 -1.48
C ASP A 173 14.66 -21.51 -2.06
N ALA A 174 15.18 -20.28 -2.05
CA ALA A 174 14.50 -19.13 -2.64
C ALA A 174 14.35 -19.30 -4.17
N PRO A 175 13.14 -19.13 -4.72
CA PRO A 175 12.95 -19.05 -6.16
C PRO A 175 13.77 -17.90 -6.78
N PRO A 176 14.24 -18.01 -8.03
CA PRO A 176 15.11 -16.99 -8.64
C PRO A 176 14.53 -15.57 -8.67
N PHE A 177 13.21 -15.44 -8.81
CA PHE A 177 12.55 -14.14 -8.87
C PHE A 177 12.51 -13.39 -7.53
N VAL A 178 12.75 -14.08 -6.40
CA VAL A 178 12.71 -13.48 -5.06
C VAL A 178 13.72 -12.35 -4.92
N GLN A 179 14.92 -12.49 -5.50
CA GLN A 179 15.94 -11.45 -5.46
C GLN A 179 15.47 -10.17 -6.17
N LYS A 180 14.95 -10.31 -7.41
CA LYS A 180 14.37 -9.19 -8.17
C LYS A 180 13.27 -8.50 -7.35
N TYR A 181 12.36 -9.28 -6.78
CA TYR A 181 11.26 -8.75 -5.99
C TYR A 181 11.70 -8.03 -4.70
N MET A 182 12.75 -8.54 -4.04
CA MET A 182 13.33 -7.88 -2.86
C MET A 182 13.90 -6.50 -3.19
N ASP A 183 14.56 -6.36 -4.35
CA ASP A 183 15.11 -5.10 -4.82
C ASP A 183 13.98 -4.13 -5.24
N GLU A 184 12.97 -4.63 -5.94
CA GLU A 184 11.77 -3.85 -6.31
C GLU A 184 10.99 -3.35 -5.09
N ALA A 185 10.87 -4.15 -4.03
CA ALA A 185 10.24 -3.73 -2.78
C ALA A 185 11.02 -2.57 -2.13
N ARG A 186 12.35 -2.60 -2.17
CA ARG A 186 13.20 -1.52 -1.64
C ARG A 186 13.06 -0.23 -2.44
N GLU A 187 12.98 -0.33 -3.77
CA GLU A 187 12.74 0.83 -4.64
C GLU A 187 11.37 1.47 -4.35
N ALA A 188 10.33 0.64 -4.22
CA ALA A 188 8.97 1.11 -3.93
C ALA A 188 8.85 1.73 -2.53
N GLU A 189 9.52 1.15 -1.52
CA GLU A 189 9.64 1.75 -0.18
C GLU A 189 10.22 3.17 -0.26
N ALA A 190 11.35 3.33 -0.94
CA ALA A 190 12.01 4.63 -1.08
C ALA A 190 11.12 5.65 -1.80
N PHE A 191 10.42 5.25 -2.86
CA PHE A 191 9.47 6.11 -3.56
C PHE A 191 8.34 6.59 -2.65
N HIS A 192 7.67 5.68 -1.93
CA HIS A 192 6.55 6.04 -1.06
C HIS A 192 6.98 6.88 0.14
N SER A 193 8.18 6.67 0.67
CA SER A 193 8.76 7.49 1.73
C SER A 193 8.88 8.97 1.33
N GLN A 194 9.13 9.25 0.05
CA GLN A 194 9.18 10.63 -0.47
C GLN A 194 7.78 11.28 -0.54
N GLN A 195 6.70 10.50 -0.54
CA GLN A 195 5.32 10.99 -0.70
C GLN A 195 4.59 11.24 0.62
N LEU A 196 5.24 11.05 1.78
CA LEU A 196 4.59 11.18 3.10
C LEU A 196 4.10 12.58 3.44
N CYS A 197 4.64 13.58 2.76
CA CYS A 197 4.24 14.98 2.91
C CYS A 197 3.27 15.43 1.80
N ILE A 198 2.76 14.52 0.97
CA ILE A 198 1.80 14.87 -0.06
C ILE A 198 0.53 15.45 0.56
N THR A 199 0.01 16.51 -0.06
CA THR A 199 -1.25 17.13 0.36
C THR A 199 -2.43 16.27 -0.08
N THR A 200 -3.60 16.47 0.51
CA THR A 200 -4.85 15.93 -0.03
C THR A 200 -5.38 16.88 -1.10
N ASP A 201 -5.83 16.35 -2.24
CA ASP A 201 -6.57 17.15 -3.22
C ASP A 201 -8.07 17.03 -2.91
N TYR A 202 -8.62 18.03 -2.25
CA TYR A 202 -10.01 17.96 -1.77
C TYR A 202 -11.04 18.01 -2.89
N LEU A 203 -10.70 18.56 -4.07
CA LEU A 203 -11.61 18.56 -5.22
C LEU A 203 -11.66 17.17 -5.86
N ALA A 204 -10.48 16.55 -6.07
CA ALA A 204 -10.42 15.16 -6.53
C ALA A 204 -11.10 14.22 -5.53
N ALA A 205 -10.88 14.44 -4.22
CA ALA A 205 -11.50 13.64 -3.18
C ALA A 205 -13.02 13.77 -3.17
N LEU A 206 -13.55 14.99 -3.28
CA LEU A 206 -14.99 15.21 -3.37
C LEU A 206 -15.59 14.52 -4.60
N LEU A 207 -14.96 14.65 -5.77
CA LEU A 207 -15.40 13.98 -6.98
C LEU A 207 -15.47 12.45 -6.79
N ILE A 208 -14.43 11.87 -6.20
CA ILE A 208 -14.36 10.42 -5.95
C ILE A 208 -15.45 9.99 -4.96
N VAL A 209 -15.67 10.74 -3.88
CA VAL A 209 -16.74 10.45 -2.91
C VAL A 209 -18.11 10.49 -3.60
N LEU A 210 -18.38 11.52 -4.42
CA LEU A 210 -19.63 11.61 -5.19
C LEU A 210 -19.78 10.45 -6.18
N LEU A 211 -18.70 10.04 -6.83
CA LEU A 211 -18.70 8.88 -7.73
C LEU A 211 -19.01 7.59 -6.98
N VAL A 212 -18.41 7.36 -5.82
CA VAL A 212 -18.69 6.17 -4.98
C VAL A 212 -20.15 6.18 -4.54
N LEU A 213 -20.67 7.33 -4.09
CA LEU A 213 -22.08 7.44 -3.68
C LEU A 213 -23.02 7.15 -4.85
N TYR A 214 -22.75 7.72 -6.03
CA TYR A 214 -23.55 7.49 -7.24
C TYR A 214 -23.54 6.02 -7.69
N LEU A 215 -22.41 5.32 -7.58
CA LEU A 215 -22.29 3.92 -7.98
C LEU A 215 -22.86 2.93 -6.93
N THR A 216 -23.18 3.40 -5.72
CA THR A 216 -23.69 2.57 -4.62
C THR A 216 -25.13 2.90 -4.20
N SER A 217 -25.75 3.90 -4.83
CA SER A 217 -27.17 4.26 -4.68
C SER A 217 -28.04 3.51 -5.69
#